data_AF-A0AAJ4I910-F1
#
_entry.id   AF-A0AAJ4I910-F1
#
_cell.length_a   1.000
_cell.length_b   1.000
_cell.length_c   1.000
_cell.angle_alpha   90.00
_cell.angle_beta   90.00
_cell.angle_gamma   90.00
#
_symmetry.space_group_name_H-M   'P 1'
#
loop_
_entity.id
_entity.type
_entity.pdbx_description
1 polymer ?
#
loop_
_entity_poly.entity_id
_entity_poly.type
_entity_poly.pdbx_seq_one_letter_code
_entity_poly.pdbx_strand_id
1 'polypeptide(L)'
;MKSRIELFHDFNKLLDGKEEGQVSAPLVCYGTIQQMEKENIVLSEGQIVTLIDPDGVDDNGNPDRLEVEARIRFNQEHNCWVGDFTRAELKYRSEK
;
A
#
# COMPACT_ATOMS: atom_id res chain seq x y z
N MET A 1 16.38 4.20 -14.50
CA MET A 1 15.63 3.84 -13.27
C MET A 1 14.16 3.90 -13.60
N LYS A 2 13.43 2.78 -13.56
CA LYS A 2 11.96 2.85 -13.59
C LYS A 2 11.54 3.45 -12.25
N SER A 3 10.96 4.64 -12.27
CA SER A 3 10.32 5.25 -11.11
C SER A 3 9.31 4.25 -10.55
N ARG A 4 9.55 3.70 -9.36
CA ARG A 4 8.54 2.90 -8.66
C ARG A 4 7.52 3.89 -8.09
N ILE A 5 6.24 3.66 -8.35
CA ILE A 5 5.17 4.49 -7.81
C ILE A 5 5.05 4.13 -6.33
N GLU A 6 5.27 5.11 -5.46
CA GLU A 6 4.99 5.01 -4.04
C GLU A 6 3.61 5.61 -3.78
N LEU A 7 2.77 4.96 -2.96
CA LEU A 7 1.46 5.45 -2.56
C LEU A 7 1.33 5.42 -1.05
N PHE A 8 0.88 6.53 -0.47
CA PHE A 8 0.45 6.56 0.91
C PHE A 8 -0.65 5.52 1.16
N HIS A 9 -0.59 4.81 2.30
CA HIS A 9 -1.66 3.95 2.77
C HIS A 9 -1.68 3.87 4.30
N ASP A 10 -2.88 3.76 4.88
CA ASP A 10 -3.08 3.46 6.30
C ASP A 10 -3.24 1.95 6.49
N PHE A 11 -2.18 1.28 6.96
CA PHE A 11 -2.17 -0.17 7.15
C PHE A 11 -3.08 -0.68 8.27
N ASN A 12 -3.75 0.20 9.03
CA ASN A 12 -4.79 -0.20 9.99
C ASN A 12 -6.12 -0.56 9.31
N LYS A 13 -6.25 -0.31 8.00
CA LYS A 13 -7.49 -0.49 7.21
C LYS A 13 -7.31 -1.53 6.10
N LEU A 14 -6.88 -2.73 6.47
CA LEU A 14 -6.72 -3.85 5.55
C LEU A 14 -7.99 -4.70 5.45
N LEU A 15 -8.26 -5.19 4.25
CA LEU A 15 -9.25 -6.22 3.97
C LEU A 15 -8.57 -7.60 3.93
N ASP A 16 -9.35 -8.65 4.13
CA ASP A 16 -8.87 -10.02 3.97
C ASP A 16 -8.42 -10.27 2.52
N GLY A 17 -7.29 -10.94 2.37
CA GLY A 17 -6.79 -11.38 1.07
C GLY A 17 -7.54 -12.61 0.54
N LYS A 18 -7.27 -12.96 -0.71
CA LYS A 18 -7.87 -14.15 -1.34
C LYS A 18 -7.29 -15.46 -0.83
N GLU A 19 -6.08 -15.41 -0.28
CA GLU A 19 -5.31 -16.56 0.19
C GLU A 19 -4.85 -16.31 1.64
N GLU A 20 -4.58 -17.40 2.37
CA GLU A 20 -4.06 -17.31 3.73
C GLU A 20 -2.73 -16.52 3.75
N GLY A 21 -2.61 -15.57 4.68
CA GLY A 21 -1.44 -14.70 4.80
C GLY A 21 -1.41 -13.51 3.83
N GLN A 22 -2.33 -13.42 2.87
CA GLN A 22 -2.52 -12.22 2.04
C GLN A 22 -3.51 -11.24 2.65
N VAL A 23 -3.34 -9.98 2.30
CA VAL A 23 -4.25 -8.88 2.63
C VAL A 23 -4.42 -7.97 1.42
N SER A 24 -5.53 -7.23 1.39
CA SER A 24 -5.79 -6.21 0.37
C SER A 24 -5.86 -4.83 1.02
N ALA A 25 -5.03 -3.91 0.55
CA ALA A 25 -5.03 -2.50 0.96
C ALA A 25 -5.95 -1.66 0.05
N PRO A 26 -7.13 -1.22 0.51
CA PRO A 26 -8.01 -0.37 -0.28
C PRO A 26 -7.41 1.03 -0.49
N LEU A 27 -7.26 1.42 -1.75
CA LEU A 27 -6.65 2.68 -2.19
C LEU A 27 -7.69 3.80 -2.25
N VAL A 28 -8.39 3.98 -1.12
CA VAL A 28 -9.55 4.88 -0.98
C VAL A 28 -9.35 5.95 0.08
N CYS A 29 -8.27 5.90 0.86
CA CYS A 29 -8.06 6.90 1.89
C CYS A 29 -7.73 8.25 1.24
N TYR A 30 -8.11 9.33 1.94
CA TYR A 30 -8.01 10.69 1.41
C TYR A 30 -6.58 11.03 0.97
N GLY A 31 -5.57 10.64 1.76
CA GLY A 31 -4.16 10.84 1.43
C GLY A 31 -3.75 10.15 0.12
N THR A 32 -4.15 8.89 -0.10
CA THR A 32 -3.87 8.18 -1.36
C THR A 32 -4.54 8.86 -2.55
N ILE A 33 -5.82 9.25 -2.42
CA ILE A 33 -6.57 9.90 -3.50
C ILE A 33 -5.93 11.23 -3.88
N GLN A 34 -5.64 12.08 -2.88
CA GLN A 34 -4.98 13.36 -3.12
C GLN A 34 -3.61 13.20 -3.78
N GLN A 35 -2.82 12.20 -3.36
CA GLN A 35 -1.53 11.93 -3.96
C GLN A 35 -1.69 11.52 -5.43
N MET A 36 -2.62 10.60 -5.72
CA MET A 36 -2.87 10.15 -7.10
C MET A 36 -3.30 11.30 -8.01
N GLU A 37 -4.19 12.18 -7.54
CA GLU A 37 -4.63 13.36 -8.28
C GLU A 37 -3.47 14.33 -8.53
N LYS A 38 -2.70 14.66 -7.49
CA LYS A 38 -1.59 15.62 -7.56
C LYS A 38 -0.47 15.14 -8.50
N GLU A 39 -0.20 13.84 -8.49
CA GLU A 39 0.90 13.23 -9.25
C GLU A 39 0.44 12.66 -10.60
N ASN A 40 -0.85 12.77 -10.95
CA ASN A 40 -1.45 12.16 -12.13
C ASN A 40 -1.19 10.64 -12.23
N ILE A 41 -1.26 9.95 -11.10
CA ILE A 41 -1.10 8.50 -11.04
C ILE A 41 -2.39 7.84 -11.52
N VAL A 42 -2.26 7.07 -12.58
CA VAL A 42 -3.32 6.20 -13.09
C VAL A 42 -2.97 4.76 -12.74
N LEU A 43 -3.86 4.12 -11.99
CA LEU A 43 -3.72 2.73 -11.61
C LEU A 43 -4.14 1.80 -12.75
N SER A 44 -3.43 0.70 -12.90
CA SER A 44 -3.78 -0.38 -13.83
C SER A 44 -3.71 -1.74 -13.16
N GLU A 45 -4.62 -2.63 -13.54
CA GLU A 45 -4.63 -4.03 -13.09
C GLU A 45 -3.25 -4.69 -13.27
N GLY A 46 -2.74 -5.35 -12.23
CA GLY A 46 -1.47 -6.05 -12.21
C GLY A 46 -0.22 -5.17 -12.03
N GLN A 47 -0.36 -3.85 -11.99
CA GLN A 47 0.73 -2.91 -11.72
C GLN A 47 1.34 -3.16 -10.34
N ILE A 48 2.66 -3.01 -10.23
CA ILE A 48 3.36 -3.08 -8.93
C ILE A 48 3.60 -1.66 -8.44
N VAL A 49 3.18 -1.40 -7.20
CA VAL A 49 3.41 -0.16 -6.46
C VAL A 49 4.08 -0.47 -5.13
N THR A 50 4.64 0.54 -4.48
CA THR A 50 5.06 0.45 -3.08
C THR A 50 4.07 1.22 -2.23
N LEU A 51 3.39 0.53 -1.32
CA LEU A 51 2.54 1.19 -0.32
C LEU A 51 3.42 1.63 0.84
N ILE A 52 3.21 2.85 1.32
CA ILE A 52 3.99 3.45 2.41
C ILE A 52 3.08 4.06 3.47
N ASP A 53 3.47 3.92 4.73
CA ASP A 53 2.97 4.74 5.85
C ASP A 53 4.13 5.61 6.35
N PRO A 54 4.19 6.89 5.94
CA PRO A 54 5.29 7.79 6.22
C PRO A 54 5.32 8.30 7.67
N ASP A 55 4.23 8.11 8.42
CA ASP A 55 4.10 8.56 9.80
C ASP A 55 4.40 7.43 10.82
N GLY A 56 4.95 6.33 10.33
CA GLY A 56 5.35 5.18 11.14
C GLY A 56 6.42 5.51 12.17
N VAL A 57 6.48 4.70 13.23
CA VAL A 57 7.59 4.66 14.17
C VAL A 57 8.07 3.23 14.29
N ASP A 58 9.38 3.00 14.34
CA ASP A 58 9.92 1.66 14.57
C ASP A 58 9.56 1.15 15.99
N ASP A 59 9.92 -0.10 16.28
CA ASP A 59 9.69 -0.71 17.60
C ASP A 59 10.40 0.03 18.76
N ASN A 60 11.37 0.90 18.47
CA ASN A 60 12.07 1.73 19.44
C ASN A 60 11.47 3.13 19.58
N GLY A 61 10.40 3.45 18.83
CA GLY A 61 9.76 4.76 18.80
C GLY A 61 10.50 5.81 17.97
N ASN A 62 11.48 5.41 17.16
CA ASN A 62 12.14 6.31 16.22
C ASN A 62 11.28 6.50 14.96
N PRO A 63 11.29 7.69 14.33
CA PRO A 63 10.64 7.87 13.05
C PRO A 63 11.14 6.86 12.02
N ASP A 64 10.22 6.11 11.43
CA ASP A 64 10.48 5.20 10.33
C ASP A 64 9.27 5.19 9.38
N ARG A 65 9.25 4.32 8.38
CA ARG A 65 8.07 4.09 7.55
C ARG A 65 7.82 2.61 7.37
N LEU A 66 6.57 2.20 7.46
CA LEU A 66 6.16 0.89 6.97
C LEU A 66 6.08 0.94 5.45
N GLU A 67 6.61 -0.09 4.79
CA GLU A 67 6.53 -0.17 3.33
C GLU A 67 6.45 -1.60 2.81
N VAL A 68 5.64 -1.80 1.77
CA VAL A 68 5.46 -3.11 1.14
C VAL A 68 5.23 -2.97 -0.37
N GLU A 69 5.73 -3.91 -1.16
CA GLU A 69 5.35 -4.02 -2.57
C GLU A 69 3.96 -4.64 -2.67
N ALA A 70 3.08 -4.02 -3.45
CA ALA A 70 1.72 -4.50 -3.63
C ALA A 70 1.37 -4.57 -5.12
N ARG A 71 0.57 -5.57 -5.48
CA ARG A 71 0.01 -5.74 -6.82
C ARG A 71 -1.37 -5.11 -6.87
N ILE A 72 -1.54 -4.15 -7.77
CA ILE A 72 -2.80 -3.44 -7.99
C ILE A 72 -3.83 -4.38 -8.61
N ARG A 73 -5.05 -4.33 -8.06
CA ARG A 73 -6.23 -5.02 -8.59
C ARG A 73 -7.48 -4.20 -8.33
N PHE A 74 -8.46 -4.28 -9.21
CA PHE A 74 -9.81 -3.80 -8.91
C PHE A 74 -10.58 -4.82 -8.05
N ASN A 75 -10.98 -4.40 -6.85
CA ASN A 75 -11.86 -5.18 -5.98
C ASN A 75 -13.32 -4.89 -6.33
N GLN A 76 -13.98 -5.85 -6.97
CA GLN A 76 -15.38 -5.74 -7.39
C GLN A 76 -16.35 -5.71 -6.21
N GLU A 77 -16.09 -6.44 -5.14
CA GLU A 77 -16.97 -6.51 -3.96
C GLU A 77 -17.07 -5.16 -3.25
N HIS A 78 -15.94 -4.48 -3.10
CA HIS A 78 -15.86 -3.17 -2.48
C HIS A 78 -15.86 -2.01 -3.49
N ASN A 79 -15.98 -2.30 -4.78
CA ASN A 79 -15.96 -1.34 -5.89
C ASN A 79 -14.83 -0.30 -5.80
N CYS A 80 -13.59 -0.76 -5.54
CA CYS A 80 -12.42 0.11 -5.41
C CYS A 80 -11.13 -0.56 -5.86
N TRP A 81 -10.10 0.25 -6.13
CA TRP A 81 -8.75 -0.26 -6.33
C TRP A 81 -8.15 -0.71 -5.00
N VAL A 82 -7.44 -1.84 -5.03
CA VAL A 82 -6.69 -2.38 -3.90
C VAL A 82 -5.26 -2.71 -4.30
N GLY A 83 -4.33 -2.66 -3.35
CA GLY A 83 -3.02 -3.29 -3.46
C GLY A 83 -3.01 -4.61 -2.67
N ASP A 84 -2.84 -5.73 -3.37
CA ASP A 84 -2.72 -7.05 -2.75
C ASP A 84 -1.24 -7.33 -2.39
N PHE A 85 -0.97 -7.79 -1.17
CA PHE A 85 0.38 -8.14 -0.70
C PHE A 85 0.37 -9.22 0.40
N THR A 86 1.52 -9.82 0.67
CA THR A 86 1.69 -10.78 1.77
C THR A 86 1.92 -10.04 3.08
N ARG A 87 1.13 -10.32 4.13
CA ARG A 87 1.25 -9.60 5.41
C ARG A 87 2.65 -9.70 6.02
N ALA A 88 3.35 -10.82 5.86
CA ALA A 88 4.72 -11.00 6.36
C ALA A 88 5.78 -10.14 5.64
N GLU A 89 5.44 -9.55 4.49
CA GLU A 89 6.31 -8.64 3.72
C GLU A 89 6.16 -7.18 4.15
N LEU A 90 5.12 -6.85 4.93
CA LEU A 90 4.97 -5.54 5.53
C LEU A 90 6.01 -5.38 6.64
N LYS A 91 6.97 -4.49 6.41
CA LYS A 91 8.09 -4.25 7.31
C LYS A 91 8.39 -2.78 7.40
N TYR A 92 9.00 -2.39 8.52
CA TYR A 92 9.64 -1.09 8.62
C TYR A 92 10.80 -1.00 7.64
N ARG A 93 11.02 0.18 7.06
CA ARG A 93 12.09 0.40 6.09
C ARG A 93 13.46 0.09 6.70
N SER A 94 13.66 0.38 7.98
CA SER A 94 14.92 0.07 8.68
C SER A 94 15.22 -1.43 8.83
N GLU A 95 14.21 -2.30 8.68
CA GLU A 95 14.36 -3.76 8.77
C GLU A 95 14.74 -4.42 7.43
N LYS A 96 14.81 -3.65 6.34
CA LYS A 96 15.24 -4.11 5.01
C LYS A 96 16.74 -3.95 4.81
#